data_AF-A0A6B2Z4Y3-F1
#
_entry.id   AF-A0A6B2Z4Y3-F1
#
_cell.length_a   1.000
_cell.length_b   1.000
_cell.length_c   1.000
_cell.angle_alpha   90.00
_cell.angle_beta   90.00
_cell.angle_gamma   90.00
#
_symmetry.space_group_name_H-M   'P 1'
#
loop_
_entity.id
_entity.type
_entity.pdbx_description
1 polymer ?
#
loop_
_entity_poly.entity_id
_entity_poly.type
_entity_poly.pdbx_seq_one_letter_code
_entity_poly.pdbx_strand_id
1 'polypeptide(L)'
;MLCTRCRIRTAVTDDGLCTFCSGTRPPLPDGLQPPAAGPGGWGVGAWPRSPVGLSRAVTALLGVVIAADLFAIGTGLRLRLFWHRLATEGDVSVHRGDGLFAERLYGIAVLAQSAALVATAVVFVIWFHRTRRNAEVFDAGVQRMGPGWAVGGWFVPIANFWLPYRVASGVWEASAQTRSDGGWRTVPRTPLNLWWSAWVATLLCSRVTERLWERAEDPAEMVRAAGLVAASDALDIVAAVLAILFVRAVTRMQVERAAHGVLPATVVPGVHR
;
A
#
# COMPACT_ATOMS: atom_id res chain seq x y z
N MET A 1 18.02 -1.27 -21.26
CA MET A 1 16.98 -2.32 -21.47
C MET A 1 16.35 -2.13 -22.84
N LEU A 2 15.90 -3.22 -23.50
CA LEU A 2 15.16 -3.14 -24.76
C LEU A 2 13.72 -2.67 -24.54
N CYS A 3 13.14 -2.03 -25.55
CA CYS A 3 11.76 -1.54 -25.57
C CYS A 3 10.78 -2.68 -25.22
N THR A 4 9.89 -2.44 -24.26
CA THR A 4 8.90 -3.44 -23.80
C THR A 4 7.89 -3.80 -24.89
N ARG A 5 7.61 -2.88 -25.83
CA ARG A 5 6.64 -3.08 -26.91
C ARG A 5 7.23 -3.77 -28.13
N CYS A 6 8.29 -3.20 -28.72
CA CYS A 6 8.86 -3.74 -29.96
C CYS A 6 10.00 -4.73 -29.74
N ARG A 7 10.60 -4.78 -28.54
CA ARG A 7 11.77 -5.62 -28.20
C ARG A 7 13.01 -5.46 -29.09
N ILE A 8 13.02 -4.48 -30.02
CA ILE A 8 14.10 -4.27 -31.00
C ILE A 8 15.00 -3.09 -30.62
N ARG A 9 14.41 -1.96 -30.23
CA ARG A 9 15.14 -0.71 -29.94
C ARG A 9 15.39 -0.54 -28.46
N THR A 10 16.41 0.22 -28.08
CA THR A 10 16.65 0.61 -26.68
C THR A 10 15.49 1.45 -26.15
N ALA A 11 15.08 1.18 -24.92
CA ALA A 11 14.12 2.02 -24.22
C ALA A 11 14.80 3.34 -23.84
N VAL A 12 14.12 4.46 -24.12
CA VAL A 12 14.60 5.82 -23.80
C VAL A 12 13.61 6.60 -22.92
N THR A 13 12.42 6.06 -22.74
CA THR A 13 11.39 6.60 -21.85
C THR A 13 11.40 5.83 -20.54
N ASP A 14 11.01 6.49 -19.44
CA ASP A 14 10.98 5.85 -18.13
C ASP A 14 10.03 4.64 -18.06
N ASP A 15 9.03 4.54 -18.96
CA ASP A 15 8.10 3.41 -19.07
C ASP A 15 8.61 2.26 -19.95
N GLY A 16 9.86 2.34 -20.38
CA GLY A 16 10.52 1.25 -21.09
C GLY A 16 10.21 1.22 -22.58
N LEU A 17 9.74 2.32 -23.19
CA LEU A 17 9.49 2.42 -24.62
C LEU A 17 10.63 3.14 -25.35
N CYS A 18 10.87 2.75 -26.61
CA CYS A 18 11.72 3.50 -27.53
C CYS A 18 10.98 4.72 -28.10
N THR A 19 11.71 5.68 -28.67
CA THR A 19 11.18 6.91 -29.28
C THR A 19 10.01 6.65 -30.25
N PHE A 20 10.13 5.62 -31.08
CA PHE A 20 9.11 5.26 -32.07
C PHE A 20 7.84 4.68 -31.41
N CYS A 21 8.00 3.77 -30.45
CA CYS A 21 6.85 3.18 -29.76
C CYS A 21 6.14 4.17 -28.83
N SER A 22 6.85 5.17 -28.30
CA SER A 22 6.22 6.26 -27.55
C SER A 22 5.48 7.26 -28.44
N GLY A 23 5.94 7.47 -29.68
CA GLY A 23 5.29 8.35 -30.66
C GLY A 23 3.99 7.79 -31.27
N THR A 24 3.74 6.49 -31.11
CA THR A 24 2.49 5.82 -31.55
C THR A 24 1.45 5.71 -30.44
N ARG A 25 1.58 6.51 -29.37
CA ARG A 25 0.53 6.63 -28.35
C ARG A 25 -0.67 7.39 -28.95
N PRO A 26 -1.91 7.08 -28.54
CA PRO A 26 -3.03 7.97 -28.81
C PRO A 26 -2.76 9.38 -28.24
N PRO A 27 -3.47 10.44 -28.70
CA PRO A 27 -3.38 11.77 -28.12
C PRO A 27 -3.84 11.77 -26.65
N LEU A 28 -3.18 12.58 -25.80
CA LEU A 28 -3.47 12.66 -24.36
C LEU A 28 -4.98 12.80 -24.14
N PRO A 29 -5.56 12.08 -23.16
CA PRO A 29 -6.91 12.35 -22.69
C PRO A 29 -7.23 13.85 -22.64
N ASP A 30 -8.36 14.27 -23.20
CA ASP A 30 -8.77 15.67 -23.22
C ASP A 30 -8.62 16.31 -21.82
N GLY A 31 -7.94 17.45 -21.77
CA GLY A 31 -7.67 18.20 -20.53
C GLY A 31 -6.42 17.77 -19.74
N LEU A 32 -5.64 16.79 -20.21
CA LEU A 32 -4.35 16.44 -19.60
C LEU A 32 -3.19 17.19 -20.28
N GLN A 33 -2.33 17.82 -19.47
CA GLN A 33 -1.09 18.41 -19.95
C GLN A 33 0.09 17.50 -19.61
N PRO A 34 1.03 17.25 -20.54
CA PRO A 34 2.28 16.57 -20.20
C PRO A 34 2.99 17.43 -19.15
N PRO A 35 3.42 16.88 -18.01
CA PRO A 35 3.96 17.74 -16.97
C PRO A 35 5.29 18.33 -17.45
N ALA A 36 5.57 19.58 -17.04
CA ALA A 36 6.83 20.23 -17.37
C ALA A 36 7.99 19.45 -16.73
N ALA A 37 9.08 19.25 -17.48
CA ALA A 37 10.29 18.66 -16.92
C ALA A 37 10.78 19.54 -15.76
N GLY A 38 10.84 18.97 -14.55
CA GLY A 38 11.38 19.68 -13.39
C GLY A 38 12.87 19.98 -13.55
N PRO A 39 13.44 20.90 -12.75
CA PRO A 39 14.87 21.18 -12.77
C PRO A 39 15.63 19.89 -12.46
N GLY A 40 16.48 19.44 -13.39
CA GLY A 40 17.26 18.20 -13.25
C GLY A 40 16.87 17.05 -14.20
N GLY A 41 15.93 17.24 -15.14
CA GLY A 41 15.74 16.30 -16.25
C GLY A 41 15.16 14.93 -15.88
N TRP A 42 14.64 14.76 -14.65
CA TRP A 42 13.86 13.59 -14.26
C TRP A 42 12.51 13.62 -14.99
N GLY A 43 12.49 13.05 -16.20
CA GLY A 43 11.34 13.05 -17.09
C GLY A 43 10.10 12.52 -16.40
N VAL A 44 9.07 13.35 -16.27
CA VAL A 44 7.71 12.84 -16.08
C VAL A 44 7.33 12.08 -17.34
N GLY A 45 6.90 10.82 -17.19
CA GLY A 45 6.35 10.11 -18.33
C GLY A 45 5.18 10.93 -18.87
N ALA A 46 5.19 11.25 -20.16
CA ALA A 46 4.09 11.99 -20.81
C ALA A 46 2.76 11.22 -20.81
N TRP A 47 2.71 10.03 -20.18
CA TRP A 47 1.55 9.13 -20.17
C TRP A 47 1.42 8.39 -18.84
N PRO A 48 0.19 8.23 -18.29
CA PRO A 48 -0.02 7.41 -17.11
C PRO A 48 0.30 5.94 -17.40
N ARG A 49 0.95 5.26 -16.45
CA ARG A 49 1.28 3.84 -16.57
C ARG A 49 0.25 3.00 -15.85
N SER A 50 -0.17 1.88 -16.45
CA SER A 50 -1.14 0.97 -15.81
C SER A 50 -0.70 0.54 -14.40
N PRO A 51 -1.48 0.87 -13.34
CA PRO A 51 -1.20 0.45 -11.98
C PRO A 51 -1.79 -0.95 -11.65
N VAL A 52 -2.53 -1.56 -12.58
CA VAL A 52 -3.37 -2.75 -12.32
C VAL A 52 -2.57 -3.98 -11.90
N GLY A 53 -1.47 -4.28 -12.59
CA GLY A 53 -0.64 -5.45 -12.27
C GLY A 53 -0.05 -5.37 -10.86
N LEU A 54 0.46 -4.18 -10.50
CA LEU A 54 0.97 -3.92 -9.15
C LEU A 54 -0.14 -3.93 -8.11
N SER A 55 -1.30 -3.35 -8.40
CA SER A 55 -2.47 -3.39 -7.49
C SER A 55 -2.91 -4.82 -7.17
N ARG A 56 -2.93 -5.70 -8.17
CA ARG A 56 -3.22 -7.13 -7.99
C ARG A 56 -2.16 -7.82 -7.12
N ALA A 57 -0.88 -7.55 -7.38
CA ALA A 57 0.22 -8.09 -6.58
C ALA A 57 0.16 -7.62 -5.11
N VAL A 58 -0.04 -6.32 -4.87
CA VAL A 58 -0.23 -5.75 -3.52
C VAL A 58 -1.44 -6.38 -2.83
N THR A 59 -2.56 -6.52 -3.53
CA THR A 59 -3.78 -7.13 -2.97
C THR A 59 -3.54 -8.60 -2.57
N ALA A 60 -2.85 -9.37 -3.42
CA ALA A 60 -2.51 -10.76 -3.12
C ALA A 60 -1.58 -10.86 -1.91
N LEU A 61 -0.54 -10.00 -1.85
CA LEU A 61 0.41 -9.96 -0.74
C LEU A 61 -0.25 -9.53 0.58
N LEU A 62 -1.16 -8.55 0.56
CA LEU A 62 -1.97 -8.20 1.72
C LEU A 62 -2.87 -9.37 2.17
N GLY A 63 -3.36 -10.18 1.24
CA GLY A 63 -4.06 -11.44 1.57
C GLY A 63 -3.15 -12.46 2.26
N VAL A 64 -1.88 -12.55 1.85
CA VAL A 64 -0.86 -13.38 2.52
C VAL A 64 -0.54 -12.85 3.92
N VAL A 65 -0.46 -11.53 4.09
CA VAL A 65 -0.29 -10.89 5.42
C VAL A 65 -1.45 -11.27 6.34
N ILE A 66 -2.70 -11.13 5.89
CA ILE A 66 -3.89 -11.53 6.67
C ILE A 66 -3.82 -13.01 7.06
N ALA A 67 -3.40 -13.90 6.15
CA ALA A 67 -3.25 -15.32 6.46
C ALA A 67 -2.14 -15.58 7.49
N ALA A 68 -1.02 -14.86 7.41
CA ALA A 68 0.07 -14.94 8.36
C ALA A 68 -0.35 -14.42 9.74
N ASP A 69 -1.10 -13.32 9.81
CA ASP A 69 -1.62 -12.75 11.06
C ASP A 69 -2.63 -13.71 11.73
N LEU A 70 -3.53 -14.31 10.95
CA LEU A 70 -4.45 -15.34 11.47
C LEU A 70 -3.70 -16.56 12.01
N PHE A 71 -2.62 -16.97 11.35
CA PHE A 71 -1.75 -18.04 11.82
C PHE A 71 -1.01 -17.63 13.11
N ALA A 72 -0.51 -16.40 13.19
CA ALA A 72 0.15 -15.83 14.38
C ALA A 72 -0.80 -15.74 15.58
N ILE A 73 -2.05 -15.32 15.38
CA ILE A 73 -3.08 -15.35 16.43
C ILE A 73 -3.28 -16.78 16.94
N GLY A 74 -3.40 -17.75 16.03
CA GLY A 74 -3.57 -19.16 16.39
C GLY A 74 -2.41 -19.72 17.21
N THR A 75 -1.17 -19.45 16.81
CA THR A 75 0.03 -19.92 17.53
C THR A 75 0.24 -19.14 18.84
N GLY A 76 -0.01 -17.83 18.85
CA GLY A 76 0.06 -16.96 20.02
C GLY A 76 -0.97 -17.32 21.09
N LEU A 77 -2.20 -17.67 20.72
CA LEU A 77 -3.22 -18.15 21.67
C LEU A 77 -2.82 -19.50 22.29
N ARG A 78 -2.19 -20.40 21.51
CA ARG A 78 -1.65 -21.66 22.03
C ARG A 78 -0.52 -21.41 23.04
N LEU A 79 0.39 -20.49 22.72
CA LEU A 79 1.47 -20.08 23.61
C LEU A 79 0.92 -19.43 24.89
N ARG A 80 -0.11 -18.58 24.77
CA ARG A 80 -0.81 -17.98 25.91
C ARG A 80 -1.44 -19.02 26.83
N LEU A 81 -2.13 -20.02 26.27
CA LEU A 81 -2.76 -21.10 27.04
C LEU A 81 -1.72 -21.98 27.74
N PHE A 82 -0.53 -22.13 27.16
CA PHE A 82 0.60 -22.80 27.80
C PHE A 82 1.08 -22.00 29.03
N TRP A 83 1.40 -20.71 28.85
CA TRP A 83 1.85 -19.86 29.97
C TRP A 83 0.80 -19.72 31.08
N HIS A 84 -0.49 -19.69 30.71
CA HIS A 84 -1.57 -19.65 31.67
C HIS A 84 -1.60 -20.90 32.55
N ARG A 85 -1.50 -22.09 31.95
CA ARG A 85 -1.46 -23.36 32.70
C ARG A 85 -0.25 -23.43 33.62
N LEU A 86 0.92 -23.00 33.13
CA LEU A 86 2.12 -22.94 33.96
C LEU A 86 1.94 -22.03 35.18
N ALA A 87 1.33 -20.86 34.99
CA ALA A 87 1.10 -19.88 36.06
C ALA A 87 0.08 -20.36 37.11
N THR A 88 -0.95 -21.12 36.71
CA THR A 88 -2.05 -21.52 37.61
C THR A 88 -1.85 -22.90 38.24
N GLU A 89 -1.31 -23.86 37.48
CA GLU A 89 -1.24 -25.27 37.87
C GLU A 89 0.17 -25.69 38.30
N GLY A 90 1.20 -24.87 38.05
CA GLY A 90 2.59 -25.20 38.38
C GLY A 90 3.11 -26.43 37.63
N ASP A 91 2.45 -26.81 36.54
CA ASP A 91 2.71 -28.06 35.83
C ASP A 91 3.99 -27.97 34.99
N VAL A 92 5.10 -28.41 35.59
CA VAL A 92 6.41 -28.52 34.94
C VAL A 92 6.47 -29.76 34.02
N SER A 93 5.43 -30.61 33.96
CA SER A 93 5.44 -31.80 33.08
C SER A 93 5.26 -31.45 31.59
N VAL A 94 4.83 -30.22 31.29
CA VAL A 94 4.70 -29.67 29.92
C VAL A 94 6.07 -29.33 29.27
N HIS A 95 7.17 -29.50 30.01
CA HIS A 95 8.50 -29.00 29.64
C HIS A 95 9.32 -29.84 28.63
N ARG A 96 8.76 -30.80 27.90
CA ARG A 96 9.60 -31.59 26.97
C ARG A 96 9.13 -31.71 25.52
N GLY A 97 7.88 -31.42 25.19
CA GLY A 97 7.37 -31.53 23.81
C GLY A 97 6.45 -30.38 23.41
N ASP A 98 5.37 -30.19 24.16
CA ASP A 98 4.29 -29.27 23.77
C ASP A 98 4.70 -27.79 23.84
N GLY A 99 5.48 -27.39 24.86
CA GLY A 99 6.01 -26.02 24.97
C GLY A 99 6.97 -25.66 23.84
N LEU A 100 7.98 -26.51 23.59
CA LEU A 100 8.94 -26.31 22.50
C LEU A 100 8.26 -26.28 21.12
N PHE A 101 7.23 -27.10 20.93
CA PHE A 101 6.45 -27.09 19.68
C PHE A 101 5.66 -25.79 19.53
N ALA A 102 5.02 -25.30 20.60
CA ALA A 102 4.31 -24.02 20.58
C ALA A 102 5.24 -22.82 20.32
N GLU A 103 6.40 -22.78 20.97
CA GLU A 103 7.43 -21.77 20.72
C GLU A 103 7.96 -21.82 19.28
N ARG A 104 8.26 -23.02 18.77
CA ARG A 104 8.72 -23.19 17.38
C ARG A 104 7.67 -22.74 16.37
N LEU A 105 6.40 -23.10 16.58
CA LEU A 105 5.29 -22.65 15.74
C LEU A 105 5.13 -21.13 15.78
N TYR A 106 5.23 -20.53 16.95
CA TYR A 106 5.18 -19.07 17.11
C TYR A 106 6.35 -18.39 16.38
N GLY A 107 7.58 -18.91 16.52
CA GLY A 107 8.74 -18.41 15.78
C GLY A 107 8.59 -18.50 14.26
N ILE A 108 7.99 -19.59 13.75
CA ILE A 108 7.65 -19.72 12.32
C ILE A 108 6.60 -18.67 11.92
N ALA A 109 5.60 -18.42 12.75
CA ALA A 109 4.58 -17.40 12.49
C ALA A 109 5.18 -16.00 12.40
N VAL A 110 6.05 -15.63 13.34
CA VAL A 110 6.78 -14.34 13.34
C VAL A 110 7.63 -14.18 12.09
N LEU A 111 8.34 -15.23 11.68
CA LEU A 111 9.15 -15.22 10.45
C LEU A 111 8.27 -15.06 9.20
N ALA A 112 7.17 -15.80 9.12
CA ALA A 112 6.23 -15.73 8.00
C ALA A 112 5.58 -14.34 7.88
N GLN A 113 5.14 -13.76 9.01
CA GLN A 113 4.57 -12.42 9.09
C GLN A 113 5.59 -11.36 8.66
N SER A 114 6.82 -11.43 9.17
CA SER A 114 7.91 -10.53 8.81
C SER A 114 8.24 -10.58 7.31
N ALA A 115 8.36 -11.79 6.75
CA ALA A 115 8.63 -11.98 5.33
C ALA A 115 7.49 -11.46 4.44
N ALA A 116 6.23 -11.74 4.82
CA ALA A 116 5.05 -11.24 4.11
C ALA A 116 4.97 -9.71 4.17
N LEU A 117 5.26 -9.11 5.32
CA LEU A 117 5.28 -7.66 5.51
C LEU A 117 6.35 -6.99 4.63
N VAL A 118 7.58 -7.50 4.61
CA VAL A 118 8.66 -6.96 3.78
C VAL A 118 8.32 -7.05 2.30
N ALA A 119 7.85 -8.21 1.84
CA ALA A 119 7.42 -8.38 0.45
C ALA A 119 6.29 -7.41 0.08
N THR A 120 5.29 -7.27 0.96
CA THR A 120 4.17 -6.34 0.78
C THR A 120 4.65 -4.90 0.73
N ALA A 121 5.51 -4.48 1.66
CA ALA A 121 6.03 -3.13 1.74
C ALA A 121 6.77 -2.72 0.45
N VAL A 122 7.64 -3.59 -0.08
CA VAL A 122 8.36 -3.33 -1.33
C VAL A 122 7.39 -3.11 -2.50
N VAL A 123 6.46 -4.04 -2.70
CA VAL A 123 5.52 -3.95 -3.84
C VAL A 123 4.53 -2.80 -3.65
N PHE A 124 4.09 -2.54 -2.42
CA PHE A 124 3.23 -1.42 -2.06
C PHE A 124 3.91 -0.08 -2.37
N VAL A 125 5.17 0.11 -1.96
CA VAL A 125 5.92 1.34 -2.23
C VAL A 125 6.12 1.54 -3.74
N ILE A 126 6.39 0.48 -4.51
CA ILE A 126 6.49 0.54 -5.98
C ILE A 126 5.14 0.95 -6.59
N TRP A 127 4.04 0.35 -6.14
CA TRP A 127 2.69 0.72 -6.56
C TRP A 127 2.34 2.17 -6.19
N PHE A 128 2.69 2.59 -4.97
CA PHE A 128 2.42 3.92 -4.43
C PHE A 128 3.19 5.00 -5.18
N HIS A 129 4.48 4.76 -5.45
CA HIS A 129 5.28 5.65 -6.28
C HIS A 129 4.71 5.77 -7.69
N ARG A 130 4.27 4.66 -8.30
CA ARG A 130 3.68 4.66 -9.65
C ARG A 130 2.35 5.40 -9.71
N THR A 131 1.45 5.15 -8.77
CA THR A 131 0.14 5.84 -8.70
C THR A 131 0.33 7.33 -8.43
N ARG A 132 1.34 7.72 -7.65
CA ARG A 132 1.76 9.11 -7.55
C ARG A 132 2.21 9.66 -8.90
N ARG A 133 3.14 9.01 -9.60
CA ARG A 133 3.61 9.52 -10.90
C ARG A 133 2.47 9.67 -11.91
N ASN A 134 1.49 8.77 -11.89
CA ASN A 134 0.27 8.91 -12.68
C ASN A 134 -0.55 10.14 -12.27
N ALA A 135 -0.67 10.42 -10.97
CA ALA A 135 -1.35 11.60 -10.46
C ALA A 135 -0.74 12.91 -10.98
N GLU A 136 0.58 12.99 -11.16
CA GLU A 136 1.25 14.17 -11.76
C GLU A 136 0.87 14.37 -13.23
N VAL A 137 0.58 13.28 -13.96
CA VAL A 137 0.09 13.36 -15.36
C VAL A 137 -1.37 13.79 -15.41
N PHE A 138 -2.14 13.47 -14.37
CA PHE A 138 -3.53 13.86 -14.26
C PHE A 138 -3.72 15.32 -13.82
N ASP A 139 -2.87 15.80 -12.93
CA ASP A 139 -2.80 17.18 -12.46
C ASP A 139 -1.37 17.48 -12.01
N ALA A 140 -0.66 18.31 -12.77
CA ALA A 140 0.74 18.65 -12.50
C ALA A 140 0.93 19.45 -11.20
N GLY A 141 -0.10 20.13 -10.70
CA GLY A 141 -0.04 21.01 -9.53
C GLY A 141 -0.48 20.36 -8.21
N VAL A 142 -1.14 19.19 -8.27
CA VAL A 142 -1.73 18.54 -7.09
C VAL A 142 -0.69 18.06 -6.07
N GLN A 143 0.53 17.76 -6.53
CA GLN A 143 1.61 17.24 -5.69
C GLN A 143 2.59 18.36 -5.32
N ARG A 144 2.55 18.81 -4.07
CA ARG A 144 3.45 19.85 -3.55
C ARG A 144 4.88 19.37 -3.26
N MET A 145 5.11 18.05 -3.29
CA MET A 145 6.39 17.43 -2.90
C MET A 145 6.98 16.64 -4.06
N GLY A 146 8.31 16.75 -4.23
CA GLY A 146 9.05 16.06 -5.29
C GLY A 146 9.04 14.53 -5.18
N PRO A 147 9.41 13.80 -6.26
CA PRO A 147 9.02 12.40 -6.37
C PRO A 147 9.65 11.37 -5.47
N GLY A 148 10.85 11.66 -4.97
CA GLY A 148 11.52 10.84 -3.97
C GLY A 148 10.74 10.71 -2.66
N TRP A 149 9.90 11.68 -2.28
CA TRP A 149 9.16 11.64 -1.02
C TRP A 149 8.07 10.56 -0.95
N ALA A 150 7.60 10.06 -2.11
CA ALA A 150 6.70 8.91 -2.16
C ALA A 150 7.37 7.61 -1.70
N VAL A 151 8.71 7.55 -1.71
CA VAL A 151 9.51 6.42 -1.23
C VAL A 151 10.16 6.79 0.11
N GLY A 152 10.93 7.88 0.15
CA GLY A 152 11.67 8.31 1.33
C GLY A 152 10.79 8.62 2.54
N GLY A 153 9.55 9.06 2.33
CA GLY A 153 8.61 9.33 3.42
C GLY A 153 8.31 8.12 4.32
N TRP A 154 8.47 6.90 3.80
CA TRP A 154 8.26 5.66 4.56
C TRP A 154 9.42 5.30 5.49
N PHE A 155 10.63 5.79 5.20
CA PHE A 155 11.85 5.40 5.91
C PHE A 155 12.30 6.43 6.95
N VAL A 156 11.70 7.63 6.95
CA VAL A 156 12.01 8.68 7.94
C VAL A 156 11.08 8.52 9.14
N PRO A 157 11.56 8.13 10.33
CA PRO A 157 10.70 7.65 11.43
C PRO A 157 9.61 8.63 11.86
N ILE A 158 9.93 9.92 11.96
CA ILE A 158 8.95 10.94 12.36
C ILE A 158 8.05 11.30 11.17
N ALA A 159 8.64 11.44 9.99
CA ALA A 159 7.91 11.85 8.80
C ALA A 159 6.96 10.76 8.27
N ASN A 160 7.21 9.48 8.60
CA ASN A 160 6.36 8.34 8.26
C ASN A 160 4.94 8.46 8.83
N PHE A 161 4.70 9.30 9.84
CA PHE A 161 3.36 9.54 10.41
C PHE A 161 2.50 10.51 9.60
N TRP A 162 3.07 11.32 8.70
CA TRP A 162 2.30 12.32 7.94
C TRP A 162 2.66 12.41 6.46
N LEU A 163 3.90 12.14 6.07
CA LEU A 163 4.33 12.29 4.68
C LEU A 163 3.62 11.32 3.75
N PRO A 164 3.51 10.02 4.05
CA PRO A 164 2.80 9.12 3.15
C PRO A 164 1.31 9.47 3.05
N TYR A 165 0.67 9.94 4.13
CA TYR A 165 -0.69 10.49 4.07
C TYR A 165 -0.81 11.69 3.13
N ARG A 166 0.12 12.65 3.21
CA ARG A 166 0.12 13.82 2.32
C ARG A 166 0.25 13.42 0.85
N VAL A 167 1.13 12.48 0.54
CA VAL A 167 1.28 11.94 -0.82
C VAL A 167 0.00 11.23 -1.25
N ALA A 168 -0.53 10.34 -0.41
CA ALA A 168 -1.75 9.57 -0.68
C ALA A 168 -2.98 10.48 -0.88
N SER A 169 -3.07 11.57 -0.11
CA SER A 169 -4.08 12.62 -0.26
C SER A 169 -4.03 13.27 -1.65
N GLY A 170 -2.84 13.70 -2.09
CA GLY A 170 -2.69 14.28 -3.42
C GLY A 170 -2.98 13.26 -4.53
N VAL A 171 -2.61 11.99 -4.33
CA VAL A 171 -2.96 10.90 -5.27
C VAL A 171 -4.47 10.70 -5.32
N TRP A 172 -5.14 10.70 -4.17
CA TRP A 172 -6.59 10.56 -4.08
C TRP A 172 -7.30 11.70 -4.82
N GLU A 173 -6.91 12.95 -4.55
CA GLU A 173 -7.49 14.14 -5.17
C GLU A 173 -7.32 14.14 -6.70
N ALA A 174 -6.10 13.84 -7.16
CA ALA A 174 -5.79 13.68 -8.58
C ALA A 174 -6.40 12.43 -9.22
N SER A 175 -6.93 11.49 -8.44
CA SER A 175 -7.61 10.31 -9.01
C SER A 175 -9.13 10.49 -8.97
N ALA A 176 -9.66 11.27 -8.03
CA ALA A 176 -11.09 11.44 -7.80
C ALA A 176 -11.82 12.34 -8.81
N GLN A 177 -11.11 13.18 -9.58
CA GLN A 177 -11.68 13.82 -10.78
C GLN A 177 -11.94 12.71 -11.81
N THR A 178 -13.14 12.54 -12.38
CA THR A 178 -13.64 13.33 -13.51
C THR A 178 -15.12 12.97 -13.76
N ARG A 179 -16.02 13.95 -13.87
CA ARG A 179 -17.25 13.80 -14.66
C ARG A 179 -16.92 14.04 -16.14
N SER A 180 -17.69 13.46 -17.06
CA SER A 180 -17.53 13.66 -18.51
C SER A 180 -17.65 15.11 -19.00
N ASP A 181 -18.13 16.01 -18.14
CA ASP A 181 -18.29 17.45 -18.40
C ASP A 181 -17.15 18.32 -17.84
N GLY A 182 -16.07 17.71 -17.34
CA GLY A 182 -14.97 18.43 -16.68
C GLY A 182 -15.28 18.85 -15.24
N GLY A 183 -16.44 18.47 -14.70
CA GLY A 183 -16.84 18.72 -13.32
C GLY A 183 -16.10 17.84 -12.31
N TRP A 184 -15.83 18.41 -11.13
CA TRP A 184 -15.24 17.69 -10.00
C TRP A 184 -16.26 16.72 -9.38
N ARG A 185 -15.94 15.42 -9.33
CA ARG A 185 -16.69 14.46 -8.52
C ARG A 185 -16.11 14.42 -7.11
N THR A 186 -16.92 14.69 -6.11
CA THR A 186 -16.53 14.48 -4.71
C THR A 186 -16.58 12.99 -4.38
N VAL A 187 -15.42 12.34 -4.35
CA VAL A 187 -15.30 10.94 -3.89
C VAL A 187 -14.99 10.95 -2.39
N PRO A 188 -15.76 10.24 -1.55
CA PRO A 188 -15.53 10.20 -0.11
C PRO A 188 -14.11 9.76 0.24
N ARG A 189 -13.39 10.52 1.06
CA ARG A 189 -12.02 10.21 1.50
C ARG A 189 -11.96 9.10 2.55
N THR A 190 -13.09 8.44 2.83
CA THR A 190 -13.25 7.42 3.86
C THR A 190 -12.24 6.28 3.73
N PRO A 191 -11.99 5.67 2.55
CA PRO A 191 -11.02 4.58 2.43
C PRO A 191 -9.60 5.02 2.77
N LEU A 192 -9.19 6.22 2.33
CA LEU A 192 -7.89 6.81 2.63
C LEU A 192 -7.72 7.06 4.14
N ASN A 193 -8.70 7.72 4.75
CA ASN A 193 -8.62 8.11 6.16
C ASN A 193 -8.66 6.88 7.08
N LEU A 194 -9.56 5.92 6.83
CA LEU A 194 -9.64 4.71 7.63
C LEU A 194 -8.37 3.87 7.53
N TRP A 195 -7.86 3.64 6.31
CA TRP A 195 -6.61 2.92 6.12
C TRP A 195 -5.45 3.60 6.86
N TRP A 196 -5.30 4.91 6.71
CA TRP A 196 -4.19 5.63 7.36
C TRP A 196 -4.30 5.61 8.88
N SER A 197 -5.50 5.83 9.42
CA SER A 197 -5.74 5.77 10.86
C SER A 197 -5.45 4.37 11.41
N ALA A 198 -5.87 3.31 10.71
CA ALA A 198 -5.57 1.94 11.10
C ALA A 198 -4.05 1.66 11.05
N TRP A 199 -3.36 2.07 10.00
CA TRP A 199 -1.91 1.93 9.87
C TRP A 199 -1.13 2.66 10.98
N VAL A 200 -1.53 3.89 11.33
CA VAL A 200 -0.90 4.60 12.45
C VAL A 200 -1.20 3.90 13.77
N ALA A 201 -2.41 3.38 13.96
CA ALA A 201 -2.77 2.63 15.15
C ALA A 201 -1.92 1.35 15.28
N THR A 202 -1.67 0.62 14.19
CA THR A 202 -0.82 -0.58 14.22
C THR A 202 0.62 -0.22 14.58
N LEU A 203 1.21 0.82 13.99
CA LEU A 203 2.55 1.30 14.35
C LEU A 203 2.68 1.65 15.85
N LEU A 204 1.65 2.24 16.44
CA LEU A 204 1.63 2.55 17.87
C LEU A 204 1.48 1.28 18.71
N CYS A 205 0.56 0.37 18.33
CA CYS A 205 0.35 -0.90 19.01
C CYS A 205 1.61 -1.77 18.99
N SER A 206 2.30 -1.91 17.86
CA SER A 206 3.55 -2.68 17.75
C SER A 206 4.62 -2.17 18.72
N ARG A 207 4.77 -0.85 18.86
CA ARG A 207 5.75 -0.26 19.79
C ARG A 207 5.40 -0.50 21.26
N VAL A 208 4.12 -0.60 21.58
CA VAL A 208 3.65 -0.91 22.93
C VAL A 208 3.83 -2.40 23.21
N THR A 209 3.45 -3.27 22.27
CA THR A 209 3.56 -4.73 22.43
C THR A 209 5.01 -5.18 22.53
N GLU A 210 5.92 -4.66 21.69
CA GLU A 210 7.37 -4.92 21.76
C GLU A 210 7.94 -4.60 23.15
N ARG A 211 7.66 -3.38 23.66
CA ARG A 211 8.15 -2.95 24.98
C ARG A 211 7.59 -3.78 26.14
N LEU A 212 6.34 -4.23 26.03
CA LEU A 212 5.74 -5.09 27.06
C LEU A 212 6.32 -6.51 26.99
N TRP A 213 6.55 -7.02 25.79
CA TRP A 213 7.15 -8.34 25.58
C TRP A 213 8.59 -8.38 26.11
N GLU A 214 9.39 -7.35 25.85
CA GLU A 214 10.77 -7.23 26.35
C GLU A 214 10.88 -7.13 27.88
N ARG A 215 9.83 -6.62 28.55
CA ARG A 215 9.79 -6.44 30.01
C ARG A 215 9.13 -7.59 30.76
N ALA A 216 8.48 -8.52 30.06
CA ALA A 216 7.81 -9.64 30.69
C ALA A 216 8.86 -10.59 31.25
N GLU A 217 8.89 -10.76 32.57
CA GLU A 217 9.80 -11.69 33.25
C GLU A 217 9.05 -12.88 33.86
N ASP A 218 7.81 -12.66 34.30
CA ASP A 218 6.98 -13.67 34.95
C ASP A 218 5.92 -14.32 34.02
N PRO A 219 5.50 -15.58 34.27
CA PRO A 219 4.48 -16.27 33.47
C PRO A 219 3.16 -15.50 33.30
N ALA A 220 2.72 -14.78 34.34
CA ALA A 220 1.51 -13.97 34.29
C ALA A 220 1.64 -12.78 33.33
N GLU A 221 2.83 -12.20 33.23
CA GLU A 221 3.14 -11.12 32.29
C GLU A 221 3.21 -11.64 30.85
N MET A 222 3.78 -12.83 30.64
CA MET A 222 3.78 -13.52 29.34
C MET A 222 2.36 -13.76 28.81
N VAL A 223 1.43 -14.18 29.66
CA VAL A 223 0.02 -14.35 29.28
C VAL A 223 -0.61 -13.03 28.82
N ARG A 224 -0.33 -11.93 29.52
CA ARG A 224 -0.83 -10.60 29.17
C ARG A 224 -0.22 -10.11 27.87
N ALA A 225 1.10 -10.25 27.71
CA ALA A 225 1.82 -9.85 26.52
C ALA A 225 1.32 -10.61 25.28
N ALA A 226 1.16 -11.94 25.37
CA ALA A 226 0.62 -12.77 24.28
C ALA A 226 -0.83 -12.39 23.92
N GLY A 227 -1.66 -12.03 24.90
CA GLY A 227 -3.01 -11.52 24.64
C GLY A 227 -3.01 -10.19 23.88
N LEU A 228 -2.09 -9.29 24.21
CA LEU A 228 -1.95 -8.01 23.54
C LEU A 228 -1.38 -8.14 22.12
N VAL A 229 -0.43 -9.07 21.91
CA VAL A 229 0.08 -9.42 20.57
C VAL A 229 -1.07 -9.90 19.68
N ALA A 230 -1.90 -10.84 20.14
CA ALA A 230 -3.05 -11.31 19.37
C ALA A 230 -4.06 -10.19 19.04
N ALA A 231 -4.23 -9.21 19.95
CA ALA A 231 -5.05 -8.03 19.67
C ALA A 231 -4.41 -7.09 18.64
N SER A 232 -3.07 -6.96 18.66
CA SER A 232 -2.31 -6.22 17.66
C SER A 232 -2.44 -6.86 16.27
N ASP A 233 -2.30 -8.19 16.18
CA ASP A 233 -2.47 -8.93 14.92
C ASP A 233 -3.90 -8.73 14.35
N ALA A 234 -4.93 -8.71 15.21
CA ALA A 234 -6.29 -8.44 14.78
C ALA A 234 -6.45 -7.02 14.22
N LEU A 235 -5.76 -6.02 14.78
CA LEU A 235 -5.73 -4.66 14.26
C LEU A 235 -4.97 -4.58 12.93
N ASP A 236 -3.87 -5.33 12.78
CA ASP A 236 -3.12 -5.44 11.52
C ASP A 236 -3.97 -6.04 10.40
N ILE A 237 -4.78 -7.07 10.68
CA ILE A 237 -5.75 -7.62 9.72
C ILE A 237 -6.73 -6.53 9.25
N VAL A 238 -7.27 -5.72 10.18
CA VAL A 238 -8.18 -4.62 9.83
C VAL A 238 -7.45 -3.59 8.96
N ALA A 239 -6.23 -3.21 9.32
CA ALA A 239 -5.41 -2.28 8.53
C ALA A 239 -5.12 -2.83 7.12
N ALA A 240 -4.83 -4.13 6.99
CA ALA A 240 -4.59 -4.80 5.71
C ALA A 240 -5.85 -4.81 4.82
N VAL A 241 -7.02 -5.09 5.39
CA VAL A 241 -8.31 -5.00 4.66
C VAL A 241 -8.56 -3.57 4.17
N LEU A 242 -8.37 -2.57 5.03
CA LEU A 242 -8.53 -1.17 4.66
C LEU A 242 -7.51 -0.74 3.59
N ALA A 243 -6.28 -1.26 3.65
CA ALA A 243 -5.26 -1.06 2.63
C ALA A 243 -5.69 -1.63 1.26
N ILE A 244 -6.30 -2.83 1.24
CA ILE A 244 -6.86 -3.43 0.02
C ILE A 244 -7.94 -2.52 -0.57
N LEU A 245 -8.85 -1.99 0.27
CA LEU A 245 -9.91 -1.08 -0.17
C LEU A 245 -9.33 0.21 -0.76
N PHE A 246 -8.35 0.81 -0.09
CA PHE A 246 -7.64 2.00 -0.58
C PHE A 246 -6.94 1.74 -1.92
N VAL A 247 -6.15 0.66 -2.02
CA VAL A 247 -5.42 0.27 -3.23
C VAL A 247 -6.37 0.06 -4.41
N ARG A 248 -7.48 -0.65 -4.18
CA ARG A 248 -8.50 -0.91 -5.21
C ARG A 248 -9.23 0.38 -5.61
N ALA A 249 -9.58 1.23 -4.66
CA ALA A 249 -10.25 2.50 -4.94
C ALA A 249 -9.37 3.42 -5.80
N VAL A 250 -8.12 3.64 -5.41
CA VAL A 250 -7.17 4.47 -6.19
C VAL A 250 -6.95 3.88 -7.57
N THR A 251 -6.70 2.57 -7.65
CA THR A 251 -6.43 1.89 -8.95
C THR A 251 -7.63 2.02 -9.88
N ARG A 252 -8.85 1.82 -9.38
CA ARG A 252 -10.09 1.96 -10.17
C ARG A 252 -10.25 3.38 -10.69
N MET A 253 -10.10 4.38 -9.83
CA MET A 253 -10.21 5.79 -10.19
C MET A 253 -9.20 6.18 -11.28
N GLN A 254 -7.93 5.75 -11.15
CA GLN A 254 -6.90 6.04 -12.17
C GLN A 254 -7.17 5.35 -13.50
N VAL A 255 -7.73 4.13 -13.49
CA VAL A 255 -8.10 3.40 -14.71
C VAL A 255 -9.30 4.07 -15.40
N GLU A 256 -10.35 4.43 -14.64
CA GLU A 256 -11.51 5.16 -15.16
C GLU A 256 -11.07 6.49 -15.79
N ARG A 257 -10.21 7.26 -15.11
CA ARG A 257 -9.69 8.53 -15.62
C ARG A 257 -8.84 8.37 -16.89
N ALA A 258 -7.98 7.35 -16.93
CA ALA A 258 -7.18 7.06 -18.12
C ALA A 258 -8.04 6.62 -19.32
N ALA A 259 -9.20 5.98 -19.07
CA ALA A 259 -10.14 5.55 -20.10
C ALA A 259 -11.02 6.69 -20.64
N HIS A 260 -11.42 7.65 -19.79
CA HIS A 260 -12.24 8.80 -20.20
C HIS A 260 -11.56 9.73 -21.22
N GLY A 261 -10.24 9.65 -21.36
CA GLY A 261 -9.51 10.33 -22.41
C GLY A 261 -9.62 9.80 -23.82
N VAL A 262 -10.23 8.64 -24.00
CA VAL A 262 -10.26 7.92 -25.27
C VAL A 262 -11.58 8.16 -26.01
N LEU A 263 -12.60 8.72 -25.34
CA LEU A 263 -13.89 9.00 -25.96
C LEU A 263 -13.91 10.45 -26.44
N PRO A 264 -13.93 10.72 -27.76
CA PRO A 264 -14.08 12.07 -28.25
C PRO A 264 -15.38 12.66 -27.70
N ALA A 265 -15.30 13.89 -27.18
CA ALA A 265 -16.49 14.70 -26.96
C ALA A 265 -17.34 14.63 -28.24
N THR A 266 -18.53 14.06 -28.14
CA THR A 266 -19.47 14.10 -29.26
C THR A 266 -19.72 15.58 -29.52
N VAL A 267 -19.17 16.08 -30.63
CA VAL A 267 -19.43 17.43 -31.12
C VAL A 267 -20.93 17.47 -31.36
N VAL A 268 -21.69 18.03 -30.42
CA VAL A 268 -23.09 18.38 -30.65
C VAL A 268 -23.02 19.53 -31.65
N PRO A 269 -23.47 19.35 -32.91
CA PRO A 269 -23.42 20.42 -33.89
C PRO A 269 -24.31 21.55 -33.38
N GLY A 270 -23.72 22.73 -33.21
CA GLY A 270 -24.44 23.91 -32.74
C GLY A 270 -25.67 24.17 -33.60
N VAL A 271 -26.82 24.27 -32.95
CA VAL A 271 -28.01 24.85 -33.57
C VAL A 271 -27.76 26.36 -33.62
N HIS A 272 -27.20 26.83 -34.73
CA HIS A 272 -27.34 28.22 -35.12
C HIS A 272 -28.78 28.44 -35.59
N ARG A 273 -29.53 29.25 -34.84
CA ARG A 273 -30.65 30.03 -35.36
C ARG A 273 -30.58 31.43 -34.76
#